data_AF-A0A3D2C0R6-F1
#
_entry.id   AF-A0A3D2C0R6-F1
#
_cell.length_a   1.000
_cell.length_b   1.000
_cell.length_c   1.000
_cell.angle_alpha   90.00
_cell.angle_beta   90.00
_cell.angle_gamma   90.00
#
_symmetry.space_group_name_H-M   'P 1'
#
loop_
_entity.id
_entity.type
_entity.pdbx_description
1 polymer ?
#
loop_
_entity_poly.entity_id
_entity_poly.type
_entity_poly.pdbx_seq_one_letter_code
_entity_poly.pdbx_strand_id
1 'polypeptide(L)'
;MIIAPLLLLGILWFIDWYRNNTLVANPEKKPLIFVGLLLVTGLIASNQQVITGIEIQQFHYHFSTNIPAFLITMSLIFGLFLTRLPKKWQITLASLVVFIFVAHASLIQTYSYGYNFQETLDNQRYIPAFNWLNENTNNEDVVFTQVRLSGLLPIYTHNYVYGALWASAFPVPQERLEHNYFTNIAFANVTGSLAPDYFYDPINRNALGQYIFEGQYWRATCGSFGCFPDETLDNLILKYKQFLKQPISLNLKKYRADYVLWDLRKDKDWKLDQYKFLEKVFTGDEVSIYRVR
;
A
#
# COMPACT_ATOMS: atom_id res chain seq x y z
N MET A 1 15.24 -11.75 7.95
CA MET A 1 16.68 -11.60 8.21
C MET A 1 17.48 -12.22 7.05
N ILE A 2 17.41 -11.62 5.85
CA ILE A 2 18.08 -12.10 4.62
C ILE A 2 19.31 -11.23 4.28
N ILE A 3 19.47 -10.10 4.97
CA ILE A 3 20.46 -9.06 4.66
C ILE A 3 21.90 -9.54 4.93
N ALA A 4 22.16 -10.24 6.04
CA ALA A 4 23.51 -10.70 6.38
C ALA A 4 24.08 -11.74 5.39
N PRO A 5 23.32 -12.77 4.95
CA PRO A 5 23.75 -13.66 3.87
C PRO A 5 24.03 -12.92 2.56
N LEU A 6 23.19 -11.95 2.19
CA LEU A 6 23.37 -11.17 0.96
C LEU A 6 24.62 -10.27 1.00
N LEU A 7 24.89 -9.64 2.15
CA LEU A 7 26.09 -8.85 2.39
C LEU A 7 27.36 -9.70 2.32
N LEU A 8 27.34 -10.88 2.95
CA LEU A 8 28.48 -11.79 2.91
C LEU A 8 28.76 -12.26 1.47
N LEU A 9 27.71 -12.65 0.73
CA LEU A 9 27.83 -13.04 -0.67
C LEU A 9 28.33 -11.88 -1.55
N GLY A 10 27.84 -10.65 -1.33
CA GLY A 10 28.30 -9.45 -2.04
C GLY A 10 29.77 -9.11 -1.75
N ILE A 11 30.21 -9.21 -0.50
CA ILE A 11 31.60 -8.95 -0.08
C ILE A 11 32.54 -10.00 -0.66
N LEU A 12 32.20 -11.28 -0.53
CA LEU A 12 33.01 -12.38 -1.08
C LEU A 12 33.14 -12.26 -2.60
N TRP A 13 32.06 -11.88 -3.27
CA TRP A 13 32.06 -11.61 -4.71
C TRP A 13 32.93 -10.41 -5.08
N PHE A 14 32.84 -9.30 -4.33
CA PHE A 14 33.65 -8.10 -4.59
C PHE A 14 35.15 -8.34 -4.37
N ILE A 15 35.51 -9.13 -3.35
CA ILE A 15 36.91 -9.51 -3.08
C ILE A 15 37.47 -10.36 -4.22
N ASP A 16 36.71 -11.35 -4.70
CA ASP A 16 37.10 -12.14 -5.87
C ASP A 16 37.22 -11.28 -7.13
N TRP A 17 36.31 -10.31 -7.29
CA TRP A 17 36.34 -9.36 -8.41
C TRP A 17 37.59 -8.49 -8.42
N TYR A 18 37.87 -7.82 -7.29
CA TYR A 18 39.01 -6.92 -7.14
C TYR A 18 40.34 -7.64 -7.34
N ARG A 19 40.45 -8.87 -6.86
CA ARG A 19 41.67 -9.68 -7.02
C ARG A 19 41.94 -10.11 -8.45
N ASN A 20 40.90 -10.27 -9.27
CA ASN A 20 41.03 -10.94 -10.55
C ASN A 20 40.95 -10.04 -11.78
N ASN A 21 40.70 -8.71 -11.66
CA ASN A 21 40.85 -7.58 -12.63
C ASN A 21 40.63 -7.80 -14.16
N THR A 22 40.14 -8.95 -14.60
CA THR A 22 39.90 -9.41 -15.98
C THR A 22 38.41 -9.53 -16.27
N LEU A 23 37.57 -9.18 -15.30
CA LEU A 23 36.14 -9.43 -15.26
C LEU A 23 35.33 -8.60 -16.25
N VAL A 24 35.79 -7.40 -16.61
CA VAL A 24 35.09 -6.53 -17.58
C VAL A 24 35.33 -6.99 -19.02
N ALA A 25 36.44 -7.67 -19.30
CA ALA A 25 36.80 -8.13 -20.64
C ALA A 25 36.23 -9.51 -21.01
N ASN A 26 35.80 -10.33 -20.02
CA ASN A 26 35.27 -11.66 -20.27
C ASN A 26 33.72 -11.68 -20.29
N PRO A 27 33.08 -11.94 -21.45
CA PRO A 27 31.63 -11.97 -21.59
C PRO A 27 30.93 -12.96 -20.64
N GLU A 28 31.59 -14.08 -20.29
CA GLU A 28 31.02 -15.14 -19.45
C GLU A 28 30.80 -14.68 -18.00
N LYS A 29 31.48 -13.62 -17.58
CA LYS A 29 31.39 -13.10 -16.21
C LYS A 29 30.38 -11.95 -16.05
N LYS A 30 29.80 -11.44 -17.15
CA LYS A 30 28.78 -10.38 -17.11
C LYS A 30 27.54 -10.71 -16.25
N PRO A 31 26.99 -11.95 -16.28
CA PRO A 31 25.85 -12.30 -15.42
C PRO A 31 26.16 -12.19 -13.92
N LEU A 32 27.39 -12.55 -13.52
CA LEU A 32 27.84 -12.43 -12.12
C LEU A 32 27.97 -10.97 -11.69
N ILE A 33 28.49 -10.11 -12.57
CA ILE A 33 28.54 -8.66 -12.34
C ILE A 33 27.15 -8.06 -12.19
N PHE A 34 26.22 -8.43 -13.08
CA PHE A 34 24.84 -7.98 -12.99
C PHE A 34 24.19 -8.38 -11.65
N VAL A 35 24.32 -9.65 -11.25
CA VAL A 35 23.79 -10.14 -9.97
C VAL A 35 24.45 -9.45 -8.78
N GLY A 36 25.78 -9.29 -8.78
CA GLY A 36 26.50 -8.58 -7.73
C GLY A 36 26.01 -7.15 -7.56
N LEU A 37 25.87 -6.41 -8.67
CA LEU A 37 25.31 -5.06 -8.67
C LEU A 37 23.87 -5.04 -8.17
N LEU A 38 23.03 -5.98 -8.60
CA LEU A 38 21.63 -6.08 -8.17
C LEU A 38 21.51 -6.28 -6.66
N LEU A 39 22.36 -7.11 -6.05
CA LEU A 39 22.40 -7.31 -4.60
C LEU A 39 22.86 -6.06 -3.85
N VAL A 40 23.89 -5.37 -4.36
CA VAL A 40 24.35 -4.10 -3.79
C VAL A 40 23.26 -3.03 -3.87
N THR A 41 22.57 -2.92 -5.00
CA THR A 41 21.42 -2.02 -5.15
C THR A 41 20.32 -2.35 -4.15
N GLY A 42 19.97 -3.63 -3.97
CA GLY A 42 18.98 -4.04 -2.99
C GLY A 42 19.38 -3.69 -1.55
N LEU A 43 20.67 -3.78 -1.21
CA LEU A 43 21.21 -3.36 0.08
C LEU A 43 21.08 -1.84 0.27
N ILE A 44 21.50 -1.05 -0.71
CA ILE A 44 21.41 0.42 -0.66
C ILE A 44 19.95 0.84 -0.51
N ALA A 45 19.05 0.29 -1.35
CA ALA A 45 17.63 0.61 -1.31
C ALA A 45 16.98 0.22 0.02
N SER A 46 17.29 -0.95 0.58
CA SER A 46 16.79 -1.34 1.92
C SER A 46 17.29 -0.48 3.07
N ASN A 47 18.38 0.26 2.87
CA ASN A 47 18.95 1.16 3.89
C ASN A 47 18.76 2.64 3.53
N GLN A 48 17.90 2.96 2.56
CA GLN A 48 17.63 4.33 2.13
C GLN A 48 17.22 5.24 3.30
N GLN A 49 16.50 4.71 4.29
CA GLN A 49 16.12 5.45 5.50
C GLN A 49 17.31 5.87 6.36
N VAL A 50 18.37 5.07 6.43
CA VAL A 50 19.61 5.40 7.15
C VAL A 50 20.37 6.49 6.40
N ILE A 51 20.34 6.44 5.07
CA ILE A 51 21.08 7.36 4.19
C ILE A 51 20.38 8.73 4.12
N THR A 52 19.05 8.74 4.02
CA THR A 52 18.26 9.94 3.72
C THR A 52 17.51 10.50 4.93
N GLY A 53 17.35 9.70 6.00
CA GLY A 53 16.47 10.02 7.12
C GLY A 53 14.98 9.90 6.80
N ILE A 54 14.61 9.45 5.59
CA ILE A 54 13.22 9.31 5.14
C ILE A 54 12.91 7.83 4.90
N GLU A 55 11.84 7.35 5.52
CA GLU A 55 11.29 6.02 5.24
C GLU A 55 10.27 6.13 4.10
N ILE A 56 10.50 5.39 3.02
CA ILE A 56 9.57 5.29 1.90
C ILE A 56 9.33 3.81 1.63
N GLN A 57 8.12 3.33 1.87
CA GLN A 57 7.66 2.02 1.38
C GLN A 57 8.64 0.84 1.68
N GLN A 58 9.28 0.79 2.85
CA GLN A 58 10.38 -0.16 3.13
C GLN A 58 9.95 -1.62 2.86
N PHE A 59 8.74 -1.99 3.31
CA PHE A 59 8.19 -3.32 3.08
C PHE A 59 7.98 -3.61 1.60
N HIS A 60 7.44 -2.67 0.82
CA HIS A 60 7.21 -2.89 -0.61
C HIS A 60 8.51 -3.07 -1.39
N TYR A 61 9.58 -2.32 -1.09
CA TYR A 61 10.89 -2.55 -1.72
C TYR A 61 11.46 -3.92 -1.36
N HIS A 62 11.28 -4.36 -0.12
CA HIS A 62 11.72 -5.69 0.30
C HIS A 62 11.04 -6.80 -0.52
N PHE A 63 9.71 -6.78 -0.61
CA PHE A 63 8.94 -7.82 -1.29
C PHE A 63 9.00 -7.73 -2.81
N SER A 64 8.99 -6.51 -3.38
CA SER A 64 8.86 -6.30 -4.82
C SER A 64 10.20 -6.23 -5.56
N THR A 65 11.30 -5.92 -4.86
CA THR A 65 12.62 -5.77 -5.48
C THR A 65 13.61 -6.77 -4.91
N ASN A 66 13.77 -6.82 -3.59
CA ASN A 66 14.86 -7.59 -2.98
C ASN A 66 14.62 -9.10 -3.01
N ILE A 67 13.39 -9.56 -2.79
CA ILE A 67 13.05 -10.99 -2.93
C ILE A 67 13.25 -11.45 -4.38
N PRO A 68 12.72 -10.78 -5.43
CA PRO A 68 13.02 -11.13 -6.81
C PRO A 68 14.52 -11.13 -7.14
N ALA A 69 15.27 -10.13 -6.67
CA ALA A 69 16.72 -10.09 -6.84
C ALA A 69 17.43 -11.28 -6.19
N PHE A 70 17.02 -11.65 -4.97
CA PHE A 70 17.50 -12.84 -4.29
C PHE A 70 17.16 -14.12 -5.07
N LEU A 71 15.93 -14.26 -5.58
CA LEU A 71 15.53 -15.42 -6.38
C LEU A 71 16.30 -15.55 -7.69
N ILE A 72 16.57 -14.44 -8.39
CA ILE A 72 17.43 -14.41 -9.57
C ILE A 72 18.84 -14.87 -9.23
N THR A 73 19.40 -14.34 -8.13
CA THR A 73 20.72 -14.72 -7.61
C THR A 73 20.78 -16.22 -7.32
N MET A 74 19.80 -16.73 -6.57
CA MET A 74 19.74 -18.15 -6.21
C MET A 74 19.55 -19.04 -7.43
N SER A 75 18.77 -18.61 -8.41
CA SER A 75 18.57 -19.34 -9.68
C SER A 75 19.88 -19.45 -10.47
N LEU A 76 20.68 -18.38 -10.51
CA LEU A 76 21.99 -18.39 -11.15
C LEU A 76 22.98 -19.32 -10.43
N ILE A 77 23.06 -19.23 -9.10
CA ILE A 77 23.91 -20.13 -8.29
C ILE A 77 23.47 -21.59 -8.47
N PHE A 78 22.17 -21.84 -8.48
CA PHE A 78 21.61 -23.16 -8.73
C PHE A 78 21.97 -23.67 -10.12
N GLY A 79 21.86 -22.84 -11.17
CA GLY A 79 22.29 -23.19 -12.52
C GLY A 79 23.77 -23.57 -12.59
N LEU A 80 24.65 -22.78 -11.95
CA LEU A 80 26.08 -23.09 -11.86
C LEU A 80 26.32 -24.42 -11.13
N PHE A 81 25.60 -24.68 -10.04
CA PHE A 81 25.68 -25.96 -9.33
C PHE A 81 25.24 -27.14 -10.21
N LEU A 82 24.14 -26.99 -10.96
CA LEU A 82 23.65 -28.03 -11.86
C LEU A 82 24.69 -28.44 -12.90
N THR A 83 25.47 -27.49 -13.45
CA THR A 83 26.51 -27.83 -14.46
C THR A 83 27.55 -28.84 -13.97
N ARG A 84 27.72 -28.99 -12.64
CA ARG A 84 28.64 -29.96 -12.03
C ARG A 84 28.05 -31.37 -11.88
N LEU A 85 26.76 -31.53 -12.14
CA LEU A 85 26.05 -32.82 -12.03
C LEU A 85 25.96 -33.51 -13.40
N PRO A 86 25.79 -34.85 -13.43
CA PRO A 86 25.47 -35.56 -14.67
C PRO A 86 24.18 -35.02 -15.32
N LYS A 87 24.14 -34.96 -16.67
CA LYS A 87 23.03 -34.37 -17.45
C LYS A 87 21.63 -34.86 -17.04
N LYS A 88 21.48 -36.14 -16.70
CA LYS A 88 20.19 -36.68 -16.21
C LYS A 88 19.71 -35.97 -14.94
N TRP A 89 20.60 -35.73 -13.98
CA TRP A 89 20.26 -35.04 -12.74
C TRP A 89 20.01 -33.54 -12.94
N GLN A 90 20.72 -32.92 -13.89
CA GLN A 90 20.43 -31.54 -14.30
C GLN A 90 18.98 -31.38 -14.75
N ILE A 91 18.55 -32.24 -15.68
CA ILE A 91 17.20 -32.21 -16.24
C ILE A 91 16.17 -32.53 -15.15
N THR A 92 16.40 -33.59 -14.36
CA THR A 92 15.47 -33.99 -13.29
C THR A 92 15.29 -32.87 -12.26
N LEU A 93 16.38 -32.29 -11.75
CA LEU A 93 16.30 -31.25 -10.73
C LEU A 93 15.72 -29.94 -11.28
N ALA A 94 16.11 -29.53 -12.49
CA ALA A 94 15.52 -28.36 -13.14
C ALA A 94 14.02 -28.54 -13.36
N SER A 95 13.59 -29.71 -13.85
CA SER A 95 12.17 -30.02 -14.07
C SER A 95 11.39 -30.05 -12.75
N LEU A 96 11.96 -30.62 -11.69
CA LEU A 96 11.36 -30.63 -10.36
C LEU A 96 11.18 -29.22 -9.81
N VAL A 97 12.21 -28.36 -9.94
CA VAL A 97 12.13 -26.97 -9.49
C VAL A 97 11.05 -26.22 -10.27
N VAL A 98 11.05 -26.31 -11.60
CA VAL A 98 10.01 -25.70 -12.44
C VAL A 98 8.62 -26.20 -12.04
N PHE A 99 8.46 -27.51 -11.85
CA PHE A 99 7.19 -28.10 -11.41
C PHE A 99 6.73 -27.54 -10.06
N ILE A 100 7.62 -27.47 -9.06
CA ILE A 100 7.30 -26.90 -7.74
C ILE A 100 6.83 -25.44 -7.87
N PHE A 101 7.55 -24.62 -8.64
CA PHE A 101 7.19 -23.21 -8.83
C PHE A 101 5.85 -23.05 -9.56
N VAL A 102 5.62 -23.80 -10.63
CA VAL A 102 4.35 -23.75 -11.39
C VAL A 102 3.19 -24.25 -10.54
N ALA A 103 3.36 -25.37 -9.83
CA ALA A 103 2.34 -25.91 -8.94
C ALA A 103 2.01 -24.92 -7.81
N HIS A 104 3.04 -24.37 -7.14
CA HIS A 104 2.85 -23.39 -6.07
C HIS A 104 2.18 -22.11 -6.59
N ALA A 105 2.66 -21.55 -7.70
CA ALA A 105 2.07 -20.35 -8.32
C ALA A 105 0.60 -20.61 -8.71
N SER A 106 0.28 -21.76 -9.30
CA SER A 106 -1.08 -22.12 -9.68
C SER A 106 -2.00 -22.23 -8.47
N LEU A 107 -1.53 -22.85 -7.38
CA LEU A 107 -2.29 -22.97 -6.14
C LEU A 107 -2.55 -21.61 -5.50
N ILE A 108 -1.51 -20.77 -5.38
CA ILE A 108 -1.63 -19.42 -4.81
C ILE A 108 -2.56 -18.56 -5.66
N GLN A 109 -2.43 -18.58 -6.99
CA GLN A 109 -3.29 -17.79 -7.87
C GLN A 109 -4.75 -18.28 -7.85
N THR A 110 -4.97 -19.59 -7.82
CA THR A 110 -6.32 -20.16 -7.70
C THR A 110 -6.98 -19.75 -6.39
N TYR A 111 -6.24 -19.87 -5.27
CA TYR A 111 -6.72 -19.44 -3.97
C TYR A 111 -6.98 -17.94 -3.91
N SER A 112 -6.06 -17.12 -4.42
CA SER A 112 -6.18 -15.67 -4.50
C SER A 112 -7.39 -15.24 -5.32
N TYR A 113 -7.61 -15.87 -6.49
CA TYR A 113 -8.78 -15.61 -7.32
C TYR A 113 -10.07 -15.93 -6.56
N GLY A 114 -10.17 -17.11 -5.96
CA GLY A 114 -11.34 -17.51 -5.18
C GLY A 114 -11.60 -16.58 -3.99
N TYR A 115 -10.56 -16.18 -3.26
CA TYR A 115 -10.65 -15.28 -2.11
C TYR A 115 -11.17 -13.89 -2.51
N ASN A 116 -10.68 -13.34 -3.63
CA ASN A 116 -11.02 -11.99 -4.07
C ASN A 116 -12.23 -11.92 -5.01
N PHE A 117 -12.77 -13.05 -5.45
CA PHE A 117 -13.81 -13.12 -6.48
C PHE A 117 -15.05 -12.29 -6.10
N GLN A 118 -15.59 -12.48 -4.90
CA GLN A 118 -16.83 -11.81 -4.47
C GLN A 118 -16.63 -10.30 -4.30
N GLU A 119 -15.48 -9.88 -3.77
CA GLU A 119 -15.12 -8.47 -3.70
C GLU A 119 -15.00 -7.86 -5.10
N THR A 120 -14.34 -8.54 -6.03
CA THR A 120 -14.14 -8.06 -7.40
C THR A 120 -15.47 -7.95 -8.15
N LEU A 121 -16.37 -8.91 -7.92
CA LEU A 121 -17.73 -8.89 -8.44
C LEU A 121 -18.54 -7.72 -7.86
N ASP A 122 -18.51 -7.52 -6.53
CA ASP A 122 -19.16 -6.37 -5.87
C ASP A 122 -18.64 -5.04 -6.42
N ASN A 123 -17.33 -4.93 -6.66
CA ASN A 123 -16.71 -3.70 -7.17
C ASN A 123 -17.21 -3.32 -8.59
N GLN A 124 -17.80 -4.24 -9.36
CA GLN A 124 -18.37 -3.91 -10.68
C GLN A 124 -19.51 -2.90 -10.59
N ARG A 125 -20.19 -2.81 -9.44
CA ARG A 125 -21.26 -1.81 -9.22
C ARG A 125 -20.77 -0.36 -9.23
N TYR A 126 -19.47 -0.13 -9.09
CA TYR A 126 -18.91 1.21 -9.17
C TYR A 126 -18.81 1.73 -10.61
N ILE A 127 -19.00 0.88 -11.63
CA ILE A 127 -18.88 1.25 -13.05
C ILE A 127 -19.73 2.49 -13.39
N PRO A 128 -21.03 2.56 -13.07
CA PRO A 128 -21.83 3.73 -13.42
C PRO A 128 -21.36 5.02 -12.75
N ALA A 129 -20.90 4.94 -11.50
CA ALA A 129 -20.37 6.10 -10.78
C ALA A 129 -19.03 6.57 -11.38
N PHE A 130 -18.15 5.64 -11.76
CA PHE A 130 -16.88 5.99 -12.41
C PHE A 130 -17.07 6.54 -13.82
N ASN A 131 -18.02 5.99 -14.60
CA ASN A 131 -18.39 6.56 -15.90
C ASN A 131 -18.92 7.98 -15.73
N TRP A 132 -19.82 8.20 -14.76
CA TRP A 132 -20.33 9.53 -14.46
C TRP A 132 -19.20 10.51 -14.13
N LEU A 133 -18.23 10.11 -13.29
CA LEU A 133 -17.08 10.94 -12.96
C LEU A 133 -16.25 11.32 -14.20
N ASN A 134 -15.94 10.36 -15.08
CA ASN A 134 -15.19 10.63 -16.32
C ASN A 134 -15.92 11.55 -17.31
N GLU A 135 -17.25 11.53 -17.30
CA GLU A 135 -18.07 12.33 -18.24
C GLU A 135 -18.42 13.72 -17.69
N ASN A 136 -18.42 13.91 -16.37
CA ASN A 136 -19.04 15.07 -15.72
C ASN A 136 -18.08 15.86 -14.78
N THR A 137 -16.81 15.48 -14.73
CA THR A 137 -15.81 16.19 -13.91
C THR A 137 -14.65 16.68 -14.78
N ASN A 138 -13.89 17.64 -14.27
CA ASN A 138 -12.69 18.12 -14.95
C ASN A 138 -11.50 17.20 -14.63
N ASN A 139 -10.49 17.26 -15.49
CA ASN A 139 -9.17 16.75 -15.15
C ASN A 139 -8.73 17.38 -13.82
N GLU A 140 -8.13 16.57 -12.96
CA GLU A 140 -7.65 16.95 -11.62
C GLU A 140 -8.72 17.17 -10.54
N ASP A 141 -10.03 17.11 -10.83
CA ASP A 141 -11.05 17.19 -9.78
C ASP A 141 -10.77 16.12 -8.71
N VAL A 142 -10.84 16.51 -7.43
CA VAL A 142 -10.46 15.69 -6.29
C VAL A 142 -11.70 15.08 -5.65
N VAL A 143 -11.71 13.76 -5.55
CA VAL A 143 -12.83 13.00 -4.98
C VAL A 143 -12.47 12.49 -3.59
N PHE A 144 -13.25 12.88 -2.59
CA PHE A 144 -13.27 12.24 -1.28
C PHE A 144 -14.08 10.96 -1.34
N THR A 145 -13.56 9.88 -0.78
CA THR A 145 -14.28 8.62 -0.65
C THR A 145 -13.68 7.82 0.50
N GLN A 146 -14.37 6.76 0.92
CA GLN A 146 -13.78 5.80 1.83
C GLN A 146 -12.52 5.16 1.24
N VAL A 147 -11.58 4.89 2.13
CA VAL A 147 -10.21 4.44 1.92
C VAL A 147 -10.01 3.29 0.92
N ARG A 148 -10.92 2.32 0.87
CA ARG A 148 -10.87 1.17 -0.05
C ARG A 148 -11.26 1.57 -1.46
N LEU A 149 -12.30 2.38 -1.59
CA LEU A 149 -12.77 2.87 -2.89
C LEU A 149 -11.80 3.90 -3.48
N SER A 150 -11.05 4.62 -2.64
CA SER A 150 -10.04 5.57 -3.14
C SER A 150 -8.90 4.88 -3.89
N GLY A 151 -8.60 3.60 -3.63
CA GLY A 151 -7.63 2.84 -4.42
C GLY A 151 -8.11 2.53 -5.85
N LEU A 152 -9.42 2.44 -6.08
CA LEU A 152 -10.00 2.14 -7.39
C LEU A 152 -10.20 3.40 -8.24
N LEU A 153 -10.49 4.53 -7.60
CA LEU A 153 -10.80 5.79 -8.27
C LEU A 153 -9.75 6.20 -9.33
N PRO A 154 -8.42 6.24 -9.05
CA PRO A 154 -7.44 6.66 -10.05
C PRO A 154 -7.15 5.58 -11.12
N ILE A 155 -7.63 4.34 -10.93
CA ILE A 155 -7.49 3.26 -11.92
C ILE A 155 -8.55 3.42 -13.02
N TYR A 156 -9.77 3.82 -12.64
CA TYR A 156 -10.93 3.84 -13.52
C TYR A 156 -11.41 5.24 -13.88
N THR A 157 -10.81 6.28 -13.31
CA THR A 157 -11.16 7.68 -13.60
C THR A 157 -9.92 8.55 -13.79
N HIS A 158 -10.09 9.73 -14.39
CA HIS A 158 -9.04 10.75 -14.46
C HIS A 158 -8.92 11.61 -13.19
N ASN A 159 -9.69 11.31 -12.14
CA ASN A 159 -9.78 12.14 -10.93
C ASN A 159 -8.66 11.83 -9.93
N TYR A 160 -8.35 12.83 -9.10
CA TYR A 160 -7.46 12.65 -7.96
C TYR A 160 -8.22 12.17 -6.72
N VAL A 161 -7.50 11.54 -5.80
CA VAL A 161 -8.06 11.06 -4.53
C VAL A 161 -7.75 12.03 -3.41
N TYR A 162 -8.74 12.33 -2.57
CA TYR A 162 -8.53 13.18 -1.40
C TYR A 162 -7.64 12.51 -0.34
N GLY A 163 -7.75 11.18 -0.22
CA GLY A 163 -6.96 10.38 0.72
C GLY A 163 -6.93 8.91 0.32
N ALA A 164 -5.86 8.21 0.71
CA ALA A 164 -5.65 6.81 0.41
C ALA A 164 -5.05 6.09 1.62
N LEU A 165 -5.34 4.78 1.77
CA LEU A 165 -4.87 3.97 2.90
C LEU A 165 -3.35 4.02 3.05
N TRP A 166 -2.68 3.95 1.90
CA TRP A 166 -1.23 3.82 1.79
C TRP A 166 -0.53 5.16 1.69
N ALA A 167 -1.25 6.28 1.86
CA ALA A 167 -0.66 7.61 1.84
C ALA A 167 0.39 7.80 2.95
N SER A 168 0.23 7.09 4.08
CA SER A 168 1.18 7.07 5.20
C SER A 168 2.55 6.48 4.86
N ALA A 169 2.64 5.67 3.80
CA ALA A 169 3.90 5.08 3.34
C ALA A 169 4.68 6.01 2.37
N PHE A 170 4.18 7.23 2.15
CA PHE A 170 4.79 8.30 1.37
C PHE A 170 5.09 9.50 2.28
N PRO A 171 5.86 10.52 1.84
CA PRO A 171 6.16 11.70 2.67
C PRO A 171 4.97 12.66 2.78
N VAL A 172 3.81 12.14 3.19
CA VAL A 172 2.60 12.90 3.47
C VAL A 172 2.66 13.36 4.93
N PRO A 173 2.49 14.66 5.22
CA PRO A 173 2.49 15.15 6.59
C PRO A 173 1.43 14.43 7.44
N GLN A 174 1.78 14.05 8.67
CA GLN A 174 0.86 13.34 9.56
C GLN A 174 -0.46 14.11 9.77
N GLU A 175 -0.41 15.44 9.85
CA GLU A 175 -1.60 16.29 9.96
C GLU A 175 -2.58 16.08 8.79
N ARG A 176 -2.09 15.82 7.58
CA ARG A 176 -2.93 15.51 6.41
C ARG A 176 -3.61 14.15 6.56
N LEU A 177 -2.90 13.15 7.07
CA LEU A 177 -3.48 11.82 7.33
C LEU A 177 -4.56 11.90 8.43
N GLU A 178 -4.25 12.58 9.53
CA GLU A 178 -5.20 12.87 10.61
C GLU A 178 -6.45 13.57 10.08
N HIS A 179 -6.26 14.65 9.30
CA HIS A 179 -7.36 15.41 8.71
C HIS A 179 -8.26 14.55 7.80
N ASN A 180 -7.67 13.70 6.97
CA ASN A 180 -8.42 12.82 6.07
C ASN A 180 -9.25 11.80 6.86
N TYR A 181 -8.65 11.20 7.88
CA TYR A 181 -9.34 10.25 8.75
C TYR A 181 -10.47 10.93 9.54
N PHE A 182 -10.22 12.12 10.09
CA PHE A 182 -11.22 12.90 10.81
C PHE A 182 -12.39 13.32 9.92
N THR A 183 -12.12 13.65 8.65
CA THR A 183 -13.18 13.94 7.68
C THR A 183 -14.09 12.73 7.46
N ASN A 184 -13.51 11.54 7.31
CA ASN A 184 -14.27 10.29 7.16
C ASN A 184 -15.18 10.03 8.37
N ILE A 185 -14.63 10.16 9.57
CA ILE A 185 -15.38 9.95 10.82
C ILE A 185 -16.47 11.01 11.03
N ALA A 186 -16.20 12.26 10.65
CA ALA A 186 -17.17 13.34 10.76
C ALA A 186 -18.38 13.10 9.85
N PHE A 187 -18.19 12.54 8.64
CA PHE A 187 -19.29 12.12 7.78
C PHE A 187 -20.14 11.00 8.38
N ALA A 188 -19.53 10.11 9.18
CA ALA A 188 -20.24 9.10 9.98
C ALA A 188 -20.94 9.69 11.22
N ASN A 189 -20.96 11.02 11.39
CA ASN A 189 -21.62 11.75 12.45
C ASN A 189 -21.13 11.40 13.88
N VAL A 190 -19.86 10.98 14.02
CA VAL A 190 -19.26 10.77 15.33
C VAL A 190 -18.97 12.12 15.96
N THR A 191 -19.76 12.51 16.94
CA THR A 191 -19.63 13.80 17.62
C THR A 191 -18.44 13.82 18.56
N GLY A 192 -18.06 15.01 19.05
CA GLY A 192 -16.97 15.15 20.02
C GLY A 192 -17.21 14.38 21.33
N SER A 193 -18.47 14.18 21.73
CA SER A 193 -18.81 13.36 22.90
C SER A 193 -18.70 11.86 22.65
N LEU A 194 -18.95 11.40 21.42
CA LEU A 194 -18.82 9.99 21.02
C LEU A 194 -17.40 9.60 20.63
N ALA A 195 -16.51 10.59 20.43
CA ALA A 195 -15.15 10.35 19.99
C ALA A 195 -14.36 9.38 20.88
N PRO A 196 -14.36 9.46 22.23
CA PRO A 196 -13.64 8.49 23.04
C PRO A 196 -14.10 7.05 22.77
N ASP A 197 -15.40 6.78 22.87
CA ASP A 197 -15.96 5.44 22.66
C ASP A 197 -15.63 4.91 21.25
N TYR A 198 -15.75 5.77 20.23
CA TYR A 198 -15.41 5.40 18.86
C TYR A 198 -13.93 5.06 18.69
N PHE A 199 -13.02 5.87 19.24
CA PHE A 199 -11.58 5.70 19.04
C PHE A 199 -10.97 4.58 19.89
N TYR A 200 -11.58 4.27 21.06
CA TYR A 200 -11.16 3.16 21.92
C TYR A 200 -11.74 1.81 21.48
N ASP A 201 -12.76 1.79 20.62
CA ASP A 201 -13.23 0.56 19.99
C ASP A 201 -12.07 -0.17 19.26
N PRO A 202 -11.84 -1.47 19.52
CA PRO A 202 -10.68 -2.17 18.96
C PRO A 202 -10.62 -2.17 17.42
N ILE A 203 -11.76 -2.21 16.74
CA ILE A 203 -11.82 -2.23 15.27
C ILE A 203 -11.41 -0.85 14.73
N ASN A 204 -11.99 0.21 15.29
CA ASN A 204 -11.69 1.58 14.89
C ASN A 204 -10.26 2.00 15.26
N ARG A 205 -9.77 1.61 16.43
CA ARG A 205 -8.38 1.86 16.85
C ARG A 205 -7.39 1.18 15.91
N ASN A 206 -7.69 -0.03 15.48
CA ASN A 206 -6.87 -0.75 14.50
C ASN A 206 -6.92 -0.07 13.12
N ALA A 207 -8.09 0.36 12.65
CA ALA A 207 -8.23 1.12 11.41
C ALA A 207 -7.49 2.47 11.44
N LEU A 208 -7.60 3.21 12.55
CA LEU A 208 -6.86 4.46 12.83
C LEU A 208 -5.35 4.22 12.73
N GLY A 209 -4.86 3.20 13.41
CA GLY A 209 -3.44 2.88 13.44
C GLY A 209 -2.89 2.51 12.07
N GLN A 210 -3.66 1.75 11.29
CA GLN A 210 -3.30 1.43 9.91
C GLN A 210 -3.29 2.68 9.02
N TYR A 211 -4.28 3.57 9.17
CA TYR A 211 -4.42 4.73 8.30
C TYR A 211 -3.39 5.82 8.58
N ILE A 212 -3.22 6.21 9.84
CA ILE A 212 -2.37 7.36 10.22
C ILE A 212 -0.91 6.96 10.34
N PHE A 213 -0.62 5.77 10.86
CA PHE A 213 0.75 5.36 11.19
C PHE A 213 1.32 4.30 10.25
N GLU A 214 0.55 3.86 9.23
CA GLU A 214 0.74 2.59 8.49
C GLU A 214 0.56 1.35 9.40
N GLY A 215 1.06 1.45 10.64
CA GLY A 215 0.87 0.56 11.77
C GLY A 215 1.62 -0.76 11.65
N GLN A 216 2.47 -0.94 10.64
CA GLN A 216 3.24 -2.18 10.46
C GLN A 216 4.19 -2.45 11.63
N TYR A 217 4.80 -1.40 12.20
CA TYR A 217 5.60 -1.52 13.42
C TYR A 217 4.79 -2.10 14.58
N TRP A 218 3.60 -1.55 14.85
CA TRP A 218 2.71 -2.03 15.91
C TRP A 218 2.21 -3.44 15.63
N ARG A 219 1.80 -3.71 14.39
CA ARG A 219 1.37 -5.04 13.97
C ARG A 219 2.47 -6.08 14.16
N ALA A 220 3.73 -5.75 13.85
CA ALA A 220 4.85 -6.67 14.01
C ALA A 220 5.22 -6.91 15.50
N THR A 221 5.04 -5.91 16.35
CA THR A 221 5.42 -5.97 17.77
C THR A 221 4.34 -6.61 18.66
N CYS A 222 3.06 -6.35 18.40
CA CYS A 222 1.95 -6.81 19.25
C CYS A 222 0.84 -7.57 18.49
N GLY A 223 0.90 -7.66 17.16
CA GLY A 223 -0.13 -8.31 16.34
C GLY A 223 -1.31 -7.43 15.88
N SER A 224 -1.35 -6.14 16.25
CA SER A 224 -2.43 -5.21 15.88
C SER A 224 -1.87 -3.85 15.45
N PHE A 225 -2.50 -3.20 14.47
CA PHE A 225 -2.15 -1.83 14.08
C PHE A 225 -2.52 -0.82 15.19
N GLY A 226 -3.43 -1.20 16.10
CA GLY A 226 -3.96 -0.36 17.16
C GLY A 226 -3.14 -0.28 18.45
N CYS A 227 -1.99 -0.97 18.57
CA CYS A 227 -1.23 -1.03 19.83
C CYS A 227 -0.34 0.18 20.13
N PHE A 228 -0.54 1.31 19.47
CA PHE A 228 0.15 2.55 19.84
C PHE A 228 -0.33 3.04 21.23
N PRO A 229 0.47 3.83 21.98
CA PRO A 229 0.15 4.23 23.35
C PRO A 229 -1.19 4.98 23.50
N ASP A 230 -1.88 4.80 24.63
CA ASP A 230 -3.15 5.49 24.91
C ASP A 230 -3.01 7.01 24.90
N GLU A 231 -1.88 7.56 25.36
CA GLU A 231 -1.58 9.01 25.28
C GLU A 231 -1.65 9.53 23.83
N THR A 232 -1.20 8.72 22.86
CA THR A 232 -1.31 9.07 21.44
C THR A 232 -2.76 9.06 20.98
N LEU A 233 -3.57 8.10 21.45
CA LEU A 233 -5.00 8.03 21.15
C LEU A 233 -5.75 9.23 21.75
N ASP A 234 -5.48 9.57 23.00
CA ASP A 234 -6.08 10.70 23.70
C ASP A 234 -5.76 12.02 23.01
N ASN A 235 -4.52 12.20 22.55
CA ASN A 235 -4.13 13.36 21.76
C ASN A 235 -4.89 13.43 20.42
N LEU A 236 -5.06 12.30 19.73
CA LEU A 236 -5.86 12.24 18.49
C LEU A 236 -7.33 12.58 18.75
N ILE A 237 -7.92 12.12 19.86
CA ILE A 237 -9.27 12.47 20.27
C ILE A 237 -9.39 13.99 20.51
N LEU A 238 -8.42 14.60 21.19
CA LEU A 238 -8.39 16.06 21.40
C LEU A 238 -8.28 16.83 20.07
N LYS A 239 -7.41 16.39 19.17
CA LYS A 239 -7.30 16.96 17.82
C LYS A 239 -8.59 16.82 17.03
N TYR A 240 -9.27 15.67 17.11
CA TYR A 240 -10.56 15.47 16.45
C TYR A 240 -11.65 16.39 17.01
N LYS A 241 -11.73 16.53 18.34
CA LYS A 241 -12.64 17.50 18.98
C LYS A 241 -12.36 18.93 18.52
N GLN A 242 -11.10 19.29 18.31
CA GLN A 242 -10.72 20.60 17.76
C GLN A 242 -11.10 20.73 16.28
N PHE A 243 -10.90 19.68 15.47
CA PHE A 243 -11.30 19.62 14.07
C PHE A 243 -12.81 19.88 13.88
N LEU A 244 -13.64 19.30 14.76
CA LEU A 244 -15.10 19.48 14.75
C LEU A 244 -15.58 20.90 15.08
N LYS A 245 -14.72 21.77 15.64
CA LYS A 245 -15.07 23.17 15.88
C LYS A 245 -15.19 23.98 14.59
N GLN A 246 -14.61 23.48 13.49
CA GLN A 246 -14.73 24.10 12.18
C GLN A 246 -15.86 23.43 11.37
N PRO A 247 -16.63 24.20 10.58
CA PRO A 247 -17.56 23.62 9.61
C PRO A 247 -16.85 22.65 8.67
N ILE A 248 -17.44 21.47 8.43
CA ILE A 248 -16.86 20.43 7.56
C ILE A 248 -16.61 20.97 6.14
N SER A 249 -17.43 21.90 5.65
CA SER A 249 -17.19 22.57 4.36
C SER A 249 -15.85 23.29 4.28
N LEU A 250 -15.40 23.91 5.37
CA LEU A 250 -14.08 24.56 5.42
C LEU A 250 -12.95 23.52 5.49
N ASN A 251 -13.17 22.43 6.23
CA ASN A 251 -12.20 21.34 6.30
C ASN A 251 -11.96 20.71 4.92
N LEU A 252 -13.02 20.42 4.16
CA LEU A 252 -12.90 19.91 2.78
C LEU A 252 -12.18 20.88 1.84
N LYS A 253 -12.39 22.20 2.01
CA LYS A 253 -11.72 23.23 1.20
C LYS A 253 -10.23 23.33 1.50
N LYS A 254 -9.78 23.02 2.73
CA LYS A 254 -8.35 23.06 3.12
C LYS A 254 -7.45 22.27 2.16
N TYR A 255 -7.94 21.14 1.66
CA TYR A 255 -7.21 20.31 0.72
C TYR A 255 -8.00 19.98 -0.54
N ARG A 256 -8.91 20.90 -0.91
CA ARG A 256 -9.71 20.86 -2.13
C ARG A 256 -10.37 19.49 -2.37
N ALA A 257 -11.48 19.20 -1.70
CA ALA A 257 -12.41 18.16 -2.17
C ALA A 257 -13.45 18.81 -3.08
N ASP A 258 -13.52 18.37 -4.33
CA ASP A 258 -14.48 18.85 -5.32
C ASP A 258 -15.75 17.97 -5.29
N TYR A 259 -15.58 16.68 -5.01
CA TYR A 259 -16.67 15.70 -4.91
C TYR A 259 -16.51 14.78 -3.69
N VAL A 260 -17.63 14.19 -3.27
CA VAL A 260 -17.69 13.09 -2.30
C VAL A 260 -18.39 11.91 -2.96
N LEU A 261 -17.70 10.79 -3.11
CA LEU A 261 -18.24 9.52 -3.57
C LEU A 261 -18.58 8.68 -2.34
N TRP A 262 -19.84 8.28 -2.23
CA TRP A 262 -20.39 7.56 -1.10
C TRP A 262 -20.90 6.18 -1.51
N ASP A 263 -20.34 5.15 -0.90
CA ASP A 263 -20.82 3.78 -1.00
C ASP A 263 -21.91 3.50 0.05
N LEU A 264 -23.16 3.49 -0.39
CA LEU A 264 -24.32 3.32 0.50
C LEU A 264 -24.35 1.95 1.18
N ARG A 265 -23.65 0.94 0.61
CA ARG A 265 -23.60 -0.42 1.15
C ARG A 265 -22.53 -0.57 2.22
N LYS A 266 -21.34 -0.01 1.99
CA LYS A 266 -20.18 -0.16 2.89
C LYS A 266 -20.12 0.92 3.96
N ASP A 267 -20.62 2.13 3.67
CA ASP A 267 -20.51 3.31 4.54
C ASP A 267 -21.89 3.77 5.03
N LYS A 268 -22.68 2.84 5.58
CA LYS A 268 -24.09 3.09 6.00
C LYS A 268 -24.23 4.17 7.07
N ASP A 269 -23.17 4.37 7.85
CA ASP A 269 -23.17 5.33 8.95
C ASP A 269 -22.95 6.76 8.47
N TRP A 270 -22.45 6.95 7.23
CA TRP A 270 -22.35 8.28 6.67
C TRP A 270 -23.73 8.95 6.55
N LYS A 271 -23.77 10.24 6.86
CA LYS A 271 -24.98 11.07 6.84
C LYS A 271 -24.76 12.28 5.95
N LEU A 272 -24.46 12.08 4.66
CA LEU A 272 -24.11 13.16 3.76
C LEU A 272 -25.27 14.11 3.43
N ASP A 273 -26.50 13.58 3.39
CA ASP A 273 -27.70 14.37 3.04
C ASP A 273 -28.02 15.49 4.04
N GLN A 274 -27.42 15.50 5.24
CA GLN A 274 -27.61 16.58 6.22
C GLN A 274 -26.84 17.86 5.85
N TYR A 275 -25.85 17.77 4.97
CA TYR A 275 -24.95 18.88 4.65
C TYR A 275 -25.45 19.67 3.45
N LYS A 276 -25.94 20.89 3.68
CA LYS A 276 -26.46 21.78 2.61
C LYS A 276 -25.42 22.20 1.56
N PHE A 277 -24.13 22.08 1.87
CA PHE A 277 -23.04 22.37 0.93
C PHE A 277 -22.73 21.19 0.00
N LEU A 278 -23.35 20.03 0.21
CA LEU A 278 -23.23 18.87 -0.65
C LEU A 278 -24.46 18.78 -1.55
N GLU A 279 -24.25 18.82 -2.86
CA GLU A 279 -25.28 18.61 -3.85
C GLU A 279 -25.18 17.20 -4.42
N LYS A 280 -26.20 16.37 -4.21
CA LYS A 280 -26.26 15.04 -4.83
C LYS A 280 -26.42 15.19 -6.34
N VAL A 281 -25.43 14.72 -7.10
CA VAL A 281 -25.35 14.85 -8.56
C VAL A 281 -25.49 13.51 -9.29
N PHE A 282 -25.31 12.39 -8.58
CA PHE A 282 -25.47 11.05 -9.11
C PHE A 282 -25.97 10.08 -8.04
N THR A 283 -26.79 9.12 -8.44
CA THR A 283 -27.16 7.93 -7.64
C THR A 283 -27.40 6.75 -8.57
N GLY A 284 -26.76 5.62 -8.30
CA GLY A 284 -26.93 4.37 -9.04
C GLY A 284 -26.23 3.21 -8.33
N ASP A 285 -26.80 2.02 -8.39
CA ASP A 285 -26.24 0.77 -7.81
C ASP A 285 -25.69 0.90 -6.38
N GLU A 286 -26.46 1.53 -5.50
CA GLU A 286 -26.08 1.79 -4.10
C GLU A 286 -24.81 2.65 -3.94
N VAL A 287 -24.55 3.52 -4.90
CA VAL A 287 -23.46 4.50 -4.89
C VAL A 287 -24.04 5.88 -5.17
N SER A 288 -23.54 6.90 -4.48
CA SER A 288 -23.94 8.29 -4.71
C SER A 288 -22.73 9.21 -4.83
N ILE A 289 -22.86 10.24 -5.66
CA ILE A 289 -21.84 11.29 -5.79
C ILE A 289 -22.46 12.61 -5.39
N TYR A 290 -21.72 13.35 -4.57
CA TYR A 290 -22.06 14.70 -4.14
C TYR A 290 -21.00 15.67 -4.64
N ARG A 291 -21.42 16.81 -5.20
CA ARG A 291 -20.56 17.95 -5.50
C ARG A 291 -20.45 18.85 -4.27
N VAL A 292 -19.24 19.31 -3.96
CA VAL A 292 -18.97 20.26 -2.87
C VAL A 292 -19.16 21.70 -3.39
N ARG A 293 -20.00 22.50 -2.72
CA ARG A 293 -20.27 23.92 -3.05
C ARG A 293 -19.45 24.91 -2.20
#